data_AF-A0A836JER5-F1
#
_entry.id   AF-A0A836JER5-F1
#
_cell.length_a   1.000
_cell.length_b   1.000
_cell.length_c   1.000
_cell.angle_alpha   90.00
_cell.angle_beta   90.00
_cell.angle_gamma   90.00
#
_symmetry.space_group_name_H-M   'P 1'
#
loop_
_entity.id
_entity.type
_entity.pdbx_description
1 polymer ?
#
loop_
_entity_poly.entity_id
_entity_poly.type
_entity_poly.pdbx_seq_one_letter_code
_entity_poly.pdbx_strand_id
1 'polypeptide(L)'
;MVRLHIKKGDDSQFLYDTNVEANVDDVISDIVVIYNGRLKISRICYEIEELAKHGVMLPPDIMGLTDDQVEELKLKDEWADKCVPMGGWTFNKDKIGRRNGRQPNEKMQEVLKKTIEDARTMTSKKLVQQEKLITQKTVQEALDLLRGAVMIVYPMGLPLHDVIRKEFENTEDLTGTQASLEVIDMQLAQLWFSGKELLPGKKMKDFVGNNEKTKVIVKLQKRGSGKPAREPLMSEDERKQLMLHAYRRQEQLKVSVFLYNTSMI
;
A
#
# COMPACT_ATOMS: atom_id res chain seq x y z
N MET A 1 -23.34 8.59 -11.16
CA MET A 1 -22.26 8.05 -10.31
C MET A 1 -21.63 9.12 -9.42
N VAL A 2 -21.57 8.86 -8.12
CA VAL A 2 -20.81 9.66 -7.16
C VAL A 2 -19.39 9.10 -7.11
N ARG A 3 -18.39 9.93 -7.41
CA ARG A 3 -16.97 9.55 -7.38
C ARG A 3 -16.36 9.92 -6.04
N LEU A 4 -15.87 8.93 -5.31
CA LEU A 4 -15.20 9.09 -4.03
C LEU A 4 -13.68 9.07 -4.25
N HIS A 5 -13.02 10.19 -3.93
CA HIS A 5 -11.58 10.25 -3.80
C HIS A 5 -11.21 9.87 -2.36
N ILE A 6 -10.74 8.64 -2.19
CA ILE A 6 -10.41 8.08 -0.88
C ILE A 6 -9.02 8.56 -0.46
N LYS A 7 -8.95 9.13 0.74
CA LYS A 7 -7.71 9.57 1.40
C LYS A 7 -7.54 8.91 2.76
N LYS A 8 -6.30 8.80 3.23
CA LYS A 8 -5.98 8.48 4.63
C LYS A 8 -5.02 9.55 5.14
N GLY A 9 -5.43 10.32 6.15
CA GLY A 9 -4.73 11.57 6.47
C GLY A 9 -4.86 12.55 5.31
N ASP A 10 -3.72 12.97 4.74
CA ASP A 10 -3.66 13.82 3.54
C ASP A 10 -3.26 13.04 2.27
N ASP A 11 -2.91 11.76 2.43
CA ASP A 11 -2.49 10.88 1.34
C ASP A 11 -3.68 10.39 0.51
N SER A 12 -3.63 10.70 -0.80
CA SER A 12 -4.51 10.13 -1.83
C SER A 12 -4.26 8.63 -1.98
N GLN A 13 -5.32 7.83 -1.79
CA GLN A 13 -5.24 6.36 -1.86
C GLN A 13 -5.70 5.84 -3.21
N PHE A 14 -6.98 6.04 -3.55
CA PHE A 14 -7.60 5.58 -4.79
C PHE A 14 -8.92 6.28 -5.06
N LEU A 15 -9.47 6.08 -6.26
CA LEU A 15 -10.81 6.52 -6.65
C LEU A 15 -11.77 5.33 -6.65
N TYR A 16 -12.98 5.54 -6.13
CA TYR A 16 -14.05 4.54 -6.08
C TYR A 16 -15.37 5.20 -6.50
N ASP A 17 -16.13 4.55 -7.38
CA ASP A 17 -17.41 5.08 -7.85
C ASP A 17 -18.56 4.33 -7.16
N THR A 18 -19.57 5.08 -6.73
CA THR A 18 -20.81 4.57 -6.13
C THR A 18 -22.02 5.36 -6.65
N ASN A 19 -23.20 5.13 -6.09
CA ASN A 19 -24.42 5.87 -6.38
C ASN A 19 -25.01 6.49 -5.09
N VAL A 20 -25.93 7.44 -5.24
CA VAL A 20 -26.51 8.18 -4.11
C VAL A 20 -27.44 7.29 -3.26
N GLU A 21 -27.99 6.21 -3.82
CA GLU A 21 -28.88 5.29 -3.13
C GLU A 21 -28.14 4.17 -2.40
N ALA A 22 -26.83 4.02 -2.59
CA ALA A 22 -26.01 3.00 -1.96
C ALA A 22 -26.01 3.17 -0.43
N ASN A 23 -26.03 2.04 0.29
CA ASN A 23 -25.90 2.05 1.73
C ASN A 23 -24.46 2.40 2.10
N VAL A 24 -24.33 3.20 3.16
CA VAL A 24 -23.01 3.59 3.67
C VAL A 24 -22.22 2.36 4.14
N ASP A 25 -22.88 1.34 4.70
CA ASP A 25 -22.22 0.10 5.15
C ASP A 25 -21.52 -0.65 4.01
N ASP A 26 -22.21 -0.79 2.87
CA ASP A 26 -21.67 -1.45 1.68
C ASP A 26 -20.46 -0.66 1.14
N VAL A 27 -20.57 0.67 1.11
CA VAL A 27 -19.49 1.56 0.67
C VAL A 27 -18.28 1.50 1.61
N ILE A 28 -18.50 1.47 2.93
CA ILE A 28 -17.42 1.30 3.92
C ILE A 28 -16.73 -0.06 3.70
N SER A 29 -17.50 -1.13 3.61
CA SER A 29 -17.00 -2.49 3.38
C SER A 29 -16.12 -2.55 2.13
N ASP A 30 -16.64 -2.08 1.00
CA ASP A 30 -15.93 -2.07 -0.28
C ASP A 30 -14.61 -1.29 -0.22
N ILE A 31 -14.64 -0.08 0.36
CA ILE A 31 -13.45 0.77 0.47
C ILE A 31 -12.40 0.12 1.38
N VAL A 32 -12.81 -0.50 2.49
CA VAL A 32 -11.90 -1.19 3.40
C VAL A 32 -11.25 -2.40 2.73
N VAL A 33 -12.03 -3.21 2.02
CA VAL A 33 -11.51 -4.37 1.26
C VAL A 33 -10.48 -3.92 0.23
N ILE A 34 -10.79 -2.88 -0.55
CA ILE A 34 -9.85 -2.34 -1.55
C ILE A 34 -8.60 -1.77 -0.86
N TYR A 35 -8.77 -0.99 0.21
CA TYR A 35 -7.66 -0.37 0.94
C TYR A 35 -6.71 -1.42 1.51
N ASN A 36 -7.23 -2.37 2.30
CA ASN A 36 -6.43 -3.43 2.91
C ASN A 36 -5.84 -4.37 1.85
N GLY A 37 -6.58 -4.68 0.78
CA GLY A 37 -6.08 -5.49 -0.32
C GLY A 37 -4.89 -4.86 -1.04
N ARG A 38 -4.86 -3.53 -1.21
CA ARG A 38 -3.69 -2.81 -1.73
C ARG A 38 -2.48 -2.91 -0.80
N LEU A 39 -2.69 -2.79 0.51
CA LEU A 39 -1.61 -2.98 1.49
C LEU A 39 -1.05 -4.41 1.42
N LYS A 40 -1.93 -5.40 1.28
CA LYS A 40 -1.58 -6.81 1.11
C LYS A 40 -0.73 -7.06 -0.14
N ILE A 41 -1.16 -6.54 -1.29
CA ILE A 41 -0.39 -6.60 -2.54
C ILE A 41 1.00 -5.97 -2.35
N SER A 42 1.08 -4.82 -1.68
CA SER A 42 2.37 -4.17 -1.41
C SER A 42 3.33 -5.05 -0.59
N ARG A 43 2.83 -5.73 0.44
CA ARG A 43 3.62 -6.65 1.27
C ARG A 43 4.08 -7.87 0.49
N ILE A 44 3.17 -8.50 -0.26
CA ILE A 44 3.48 -9.66 -1.10
C ILE A 44 4.55 -9.29 -2.13
N CYS A 45 4.42 -8.13 -2.80
CA CYS A 45 5.43 -7.68 -3.74
C CYS A 45 6.82 -7.54 -3.10
N TYR A 46 6.91 -6.98 -1.90
CA TYR A 46 8.19 -6.87 -1.18
C TYR A 46 8.78 -8.25 -0.86
N GLU A 47 7.98 -9.19 -0.37
CA GLU A 47 8.47 -10.54 -0.06
C GLU A 47 8.84 -11.33 -1.33
N ILE A 48 8.13 -11.14 -2.46
CA ILE A 48 8.50 -11.75 -3.75
C ILE A 48 9.83 -11.19 -4.27
N GLU A 49 10.15 -9.92 -4.03
CA GLU A 49 11.46 -9.35 -4.40
C GLU A 49 12.59 -10.09 -3.67
N GLU A 50 12.39 -10.42 -2.39
CA GLU A 50 13.36 -11.17 -1.60
C GLU A 50 13.38 -12.66 -1.99
N LEU A 51 12.23 -13.25 -2.33
CA LEU A 51 12.14 -14.60 -2.92
C LEU A 51 12.94 -14.71 -4.22
N ALA A 52 12.88 -13.69 -5.07
CA ALA A 52 13.62 -13.65 -6.33
C ALA A 52 15.14 -13.56 -6.11
N LYS A 53 15.59 -12.86 -5.06
CA LYS A 53 17.04 -12.70 -4.78
C LYS A 53 17.64 -13.83 -3.94
N HIS A 54 16.86 -14.45 -3.07
CA HIS A 54 17.41 -15.32 -2.02
C HIS A 54 16.69 -16.66 -1.88
N GLY A 55 15.67 -16.94 -2.69
CA GLY A 55 14.94 -18.20 -2.58
C GLY A 55 13.93 -18.24 -1.44
N VAL A 56 13.47 -19.43 -1.08
CA VAL A 56 12.39 -19.63 -0.10
C VAL A 56 12.84 -19.36 1.33
N MET A 57 11.88 -19.10 2.23
CA MET A 57 12.18 -18.93 3.66
C MET A 57 12.79 -20.18 4.29
N LEU A 58 13.82 -19.97 5.11
CA LEU A 58 14.35 -21.00 5.99
C LEU A 58 13.31 -21.45 7.02
N PRO A 59 13.37 -22.72 7.46
CA PRO A 59 12.59 -23.21 8.58
C PRO A 59 12.76 -22.35 9.86
N PRO A 60 11.70 -22.21 10.69
CA PRO A 60 11.77 -21.36 11.89
C PRO A 60 12.86 -21.74 12.91
N ASP A 61 13.23 -23.02 12.95
CA ASP A 61 14.30 -23.58 13.78
C ASP A 61 15.72 -23.27 13.27
N ILE A 62 15.86 -22.92 11.99
CA ILE A 62 17.13 -22.53 11.37
C ILE A 62 17.26 -21.00 11.28
N MET A 63 16.13 -20.29 11.16
CA MET A 63 16.10 -18.85 10.95
C MET A 63 16.83 -18.08 12.07
N GLY A 64 17.80 -17.26 11.71
CA GLY A 64 18.57 -16.44 12.64
C GLY A 64 19.74 -17.13 13.34
N LEU A 65 20.00 -18.42 13.04
CA LEU A 65 21.20 -19.11 13.48
C LEU A 65 22.39 -18.83 12.54
N THR A 66 23.61 -18.94 13.08
CA THR A 66 24.84 -18.91 12.25
C THR A 66 25.08 -20.27 11.60
N ASP A 67 25.84 -20.29 10.50
CA ASP A 67 26.20 -21.51 9.78
C ASP A 67 26.82 -22.56 10.74
N ASP A 68 27.69 -22.13 11.67
CA ASP A 68 28.31 -23.00 12.69
C ASP A 68 27.28 -23.64 13.65
N GLN A 69 26.29 -22.86 14.09
CA GLN A 69 25.23 -23.36 14.99
C GLN A 69 24.34 -24.38 14.29
N VAL A 70 24.05 -24.15 12.99
CA VAL A 70 23.27 -25.09 12.18
C VAL A 70 24.01 -26.41 12.02
N GLU A 71 25.33 -26.36 11.80
CA GLU A 71 26.18 -27.56 11.71
C GLU A 71 26.26 -28.31 13.06
N GLU A 72 26.47 -27.60 14.17
CA GLU A 72 26.56 -28.19 15.51
C GLU A 72 25.26 -28.90 15.92
N LEU A 73 24.12 -28.23 15.66
CA LEU A 73 22.78 -28.76 15.94
C LEU A 73 22.30 -29.77 14.88
N LYS A 74 23.07 -29.97 13.80
CA LYS A 74 22.77 -30.87 12.67
C LYS A 74 21.39 -30.59 12.05
N LEU A 75 20.98 -29.33 12.04
CA LEU A 75 19.71 -28.90 11.45
C LEU A 75 19.81 -28.94 9.93
N LYS A 76 18.71 -29.26 9.24
CA LYS A 76 18.66 -29.36 7.79
C LYS A 76 17.42 -28.68 7.24
N ASP A 77 17.60 -27.90 6.17
CA ASP A 77 16.49 -27.31 5.44
C ASP A 77 15.81 -28.39 4.57
N GLU A 78 14.78 -29.03 5.12
CA GLU A 78 13.97 -30.01 4.39
C GLU A 78 13.19 -29.43 3.21
N TRP A 79 12.97 -28.11 3.20
CA TRP A 79 12.20 -27.44 2.15
C TRP A 79 13.07 -27.08 0.96
N ALA A 80 14.39 -27.03 1.12
CA ALA A 80 15.33 -26.69 0.07
C ALA A 80 15.17 -27.59 -1.17
N ASP A 81 14.87 -28.88 -0.96
CA ASP A 81 14.73 -29.88 -2.02
C ASP A 81 13.26 -30.10 -2.44
N LYS A 82 12.30 -29.67 -1.61
CA LYS A 82 10.86 -29.75 -1.92
C LYS A 82 10.40 -28.55 -2.75
N CYS A 83 10.94 -27.36 -2.48
CA CYS A 83 10.57 -26.09 -3.10
C CYS A 83 11.64 -25.59 -4.06
N VAL A 84 11.98 -26.43 -5.05
CA VAL A 84 12.99 -26.07 -6.05
C VAL A 84 12.37 -25.18 -7.14
N PRO A 85 13.00 -24.04 -7.48
CA PRO A 85 12.49 -23.19 -8.54
C PRO A 85 12.62 -23.84 -9.92
N MET A 86 11.72 -23.46 -10.83
CA MET A 86 11.69 -23.94 -12.21
C MET A 86 12.99 -23.59 -12.94
N GLY A 87 13.62 -24.60 -13.53
CA GLY A 87 14.89 -24.44 -14.22
C GLY A 87 16.10 -24.28 -13.29
N GLY A 88 16.00 -24.71 -12.03
CA GLY A 88 17.10 -24.77 -11.08
C GLY A 88 17.39 -23.45 -10.36
N TRP A 89 18.41 -23.48 -9.51
CA TRP A 89 18.78 -22.36 -8.64
C TRP A 89 20.27 -22.05 -8.71
N THR A 90 20.62 -20.83 -8.31
CA THR A 90 21.99 -20.41 -8.03
C THR A 90 22.09 -19.92 -6.59
N PHE A 91 23.29 -19.90 -6.03
CA PHE A 91 23.47 -19.51 -4.64
C PHE A 91 23.65 -17.99 -4.51
N ASN A 92 22.84 -17.36 -3.68
CA ASN A 92 22.96 -15.96 -3.28
C ASN A 92 22.52 -15.79 -1.82
N LYS A 93 23.49 -15.75 -0.91
CA LYS A 93 23.26 -15.73 0.54
C LYS A 93 22.40 -14.54 0.96
N ASP A 94 21.37 -14.81 1.74
CA ASP A 94 20.61 -13.78 2.45
C ASP A 94 21.45 -13.28 3.64
N LYS A 95 21.78 -11.99 3.64
CA LYS A 95 22.55 -11.37 4.73
C LYS A 95 21.79 -11.33 6.05
N ILE A 96 20.47 -11.33 6.00
CA ILE A 96 19.59 -11.30 7.16
C ILE A 96 19.39 -12.72 7.71
N GLY A 97 19.62 -13.75 6.89
CA GLY A 97 19.47 -15.15 7.30
C GLY A 97 18.01 -15.60 7.44
N ARG A 98 17.08 -14.99 6.69
CA ARG A 98 15.66 -15.39 6.64
C ARG A 98 15.39 -16.40 5.53
N ARG A 99 16.11 -16.31 4.41
CA ARG A 99 15.94 -17.16 3.21
C ARG A 99 17.15 -18.04 2.97
N ASN A 100 16.93 -19.17 2.29
CA ASN A 100 17.95 -20.23 2.18
C ASN A 100 19.07 -19.96 1.16
N GLY A 101 18.98 -18.84 0.44
CA GLY A 101 19.95 -18.43 -0.57
C GLY A 101 19.83 -19.15 -1.91
N ARG A 102 18.85 -20.05 -2.12
CA ARG A 102 18.64 -20.75 -3.39
C ARG A 102 17.78 -19.90 -4.33
N GLN A 103 18.38 -18.84 -4.89
CA GLN A 103 17.65 -17.94 -5.79
C GLN A 103 17.29 -18.62 -7.12
N PRO A 104 16.14 -18.29 -7.74
CA PRO A 104 15.80 -18.76 -9.08
C PRO A 104 16.81 -18.31 -10.14
N ASN A 105 16.81 -18.97 -11.31
CA ASN A 105 17.58 -18.50 -12.47
C ASN A 105 17.12 -17.10 -12.94
N GLU A 106 17.96 -16.43 -13.74
CA GLU A 106 17.72 -15.05 -14.18
C GLU A 106 16.37 -14.87 -14.88
N LYS A 107 15.98 -15.81 -15.75
CA LYS A 107 14.69 -15.77 -16.45
C LYS A 107 13.50 -15.81 -15.49
N MET A 108 13.56 -16.66 -14.47
CA MET A 108 12.49 -16.76 -13.46
C MET A 108 12.48 -15.54 -12.53
N GLN A 109 13.65 -14.97 -12.22
CA GLN A 109 13.70 -13.69 -11.51
C GLN A 109 13.05 -12.56 -12.30
N GLU A 110 13.27 -12.50 -13.62
CA GLU A 110 12.62 -11.52 -14.50
C GLU A 110 11.10 -11.68 -14.52
N VAL A 111 10.60 -12.93 -14.56
CA VAL A 111 9.16 -13.20 -14.45
C VAL A 111 8.60 -12.60 -13.15
N LEU A 112 9.22 -12.87 -12.00
CA LEU A 112 8.77 -12.32 -10.71
C LEU A 112 8.83 -10.78 -10.70
N LYS A 113 9.95 -10.20 -11.15
CA LYS A 113 10.15 -8.74 -11.17
C LYS A 113 9.11 -8.04 -12.05
N LYS A 114 8.87 -8.55 -13.25
CA LYS A 114 7.87 -7.98 -14.17
C LYS A 114 6.47 -8.07 -13.57
N THR A 115 6.11 -9.22 -13.00
CA THR A 115 4.82 -9.41 -12.32
C THR A 115 4.65 -8.44 -11.12
N ILE A 116 5.71 -8.21 -10.35
CA ILE A 116 5.69 -7.23 -9.25
C ILE A 116 5.41 -5.82 -9.77
N GLU A 117 6.08 -5.42 -10.84
CA GLU A 117 5.87 -4.11 -11.48
C GLU A 117 4.42 -3.98 -11.96
N ASP A 118 3.90 -4.98 -12.67
CA ASP A 118 2.52 -5.02 -13.15
C ASP A 118 1.52 -4.88 -11.98
N ALA A 119 1.66 -5.69 -10.92
CA ALA A 119 0.79 -5.60 -9.74
C ALA A 119 0.85 -4.24 -9.03
N ARG A 120 2.05 -3.65 -8.93
CA ARG A 120 2.24 -2.29 -8.37
C ARG A 120 1.60 -1.22 -9.24
N THR A 121 1.62 -1.35 -10.56
CA THR A 121 0.96 -0.40 -11.46
C THR A 121 -0.57 -0.48 -11.35
N MET A 122 -1.13 -1.69 -11.25
CA MET A 122 -2.57 -1.93 -11.08
C MET A 122 -3.15 -1.33 -9.79
N THR A 123 -2.33 -1.21 -8.74
CA THR A 123 -2.76 -0.73 -7.42
C THR A 123 -2.15 0.61 -7.01
N SER A 124 -1.46 1.27 -7.92
CA SER A 124 -0.68 2.49 -7.63
C SER A 124 -1.55 3.67 -7.18
N LYS A 125 -1.05 4.44 -6.21
CA LYS A 125 -1.64 5.75 -5.84
C LYS A 125 -1.65 6.73 -7.03
N LYS A 126 -0.76 6.55 -8.01
CA LYS A 126 -0.68 7.39 -9.23
C LYS A 126 -1.95 7.30 -10.10
N LEU A 127 -2.74 6.23 -9.96
CA LEU A 127 -4.00 6.06 -10.69
C LEU A 127 -5.01 7.17 -10.39
N VAL A 128 -4.94 7.77 -9.20
CA VAL A 128 -5.77 8.93 -8.84
C VAL A 128 -5.54 10.12 -9.78
N GLN A 129 -4.28 10.41 -10.12
CA GLN A 129 -3.92 11.50 -11.04
C GLN A 129 -4.35 11.19 -12.48
N GLN A 130 -4.41 9.90 -12.84
CA GLN A 130 -4.88 9.43 -14.15
C GLN A 130 -6.41 9.30 -14.22
N GLU A 131 -7.13 9.69 -13.16
CA GLU A 131 -8.58 9.49 -13.01
C GLU A 131 -9.06 8.04 -13.19
N LYS A 132 -8.20 7.07 -12.88
CA LYS A 132 -8.53 5.64 -12.94
C LYS A 132 -9.04 5.14 -11.58
N LEU A 133 -10.07 4.33 -11.65
CA LEU A 133 -10.70 3.70 -10.49
C LEU A 133 -9.94 2.45 -10.07
N ILE A 134 -10.03 2.11 -8.79
CA ILE A 134 -9.63 0.80 -8.29
C ILE A 134 -10.87 0.10 -7.75
N THR A 135 -11.08 -1.13 -8.19
CA THR A 135 -12.20 -1.97 -7.74
C THR A 135 -11.66 -3.20 -7.00
N GLN A 136 -12.53 -3.91 -6.28
CA GLN A 136 -12.17 -5.19 -5.68
C GLN A 136 -11.67 -6.18 -6.73
N LYS A 137 -12.25 -6.16 -7.94
CA LYS A 137 -11.79 -7.00 -9.06
C LYS A 137 -10.34 -6.70 -9.44
N THR A 138 -9.96 -5.43 -9.51
CA THR A 138 -8.58 -5.02 -9.81
C THR A 138 -7.59 -5.53 -8.75
N VAL A 139 -7.98 -5.50 -7.48
CA VAL A 139 -7.18 -6.06 -6.38
C VAL A 139 -7.05 -7.58 -6.52
N GLN A 140 -8.15 -8.27 -6.79
CA GLN A 140 -8.16 -9.71 -6.99
C GLN A 140 -7.29 -10.14 -8.18
N GLU A 141 -7.41 -9.46 -9.32
CA GLU A 141 -6.60 -9.72 -10.51
C GLU A 141 -5.10 -9.52 -10.24
N ALA A 142 -4.72 -8.50 -9.46
CA ALA A 142 -3.33 -8.29 -9.06
C ALA A 142 -2.82 -9.39 -8.12
N LEU A 143 -3.65 -9.88 -7.18
CA LEU A 143 -3.30 -11.00 -6.32
C LEU A 143 -3.15 -12.31 -7.10
N ASP A 144 -4.05 -12.58 -8.05
CA ASP A 144 -4.01 -13.77 -8.89
C ASP A 144 -2.81 -13.76 -9.84
N LEU A 145 -2.44 -12.58 -10.35
CA LEU A 145 -1.23 -12.37 -11.15
C LEU A 145 0.04 -12.69 -10.35
N LEU A 146 0.14 -12.21 -9.11
CA LEU A 146 1.26 -12.53 -8.21
C LEU A 146 1.29 -14.03 -7.86
N ARG A 147 0.13 -14.62 -7.54
CA ARG A 147 0.01 -16.05 -7.22
C ARG A 147 0.45 -16.92 -8.41
N GLY A 148 0.00 -16.56 -9.61
CA GLY A 148 0.36 -17.25 -10.85
C GLY A 148 1.88 -17.21 -11.11
N ALA A 149 2.52 -16.06 -10.94
CA ALA A 149 3.98 -15.97 -11.12
C ALA A 149 4.75 -16.80 -10.10
N VAL A 150 4.34 -16.77 -8.83
CA VAL A 150 4.95 -17.63 -7.79
C VAL A 150 4.78 -19.10 -8.13
N MET A 151 3.61 -19.52 -8.62
CA MET A 151 3.35 -20.90 -9.04
C MET A 151 4.17 -21.32 -10.28
N ILE A 152 4.40 -20.40 -11.23
CA ILE A 152 5.28 -20.67 -12.38
C ILE A 152 6.72 -20.89 -11.91
N VAL A 153 7.21 -20.03 -11.02
CA VAL A 153 8.60 -20.15 -10.54
C VAL A 153 8.76 -21.29 -9.55
N TYR A 154 7.78 -21.56 -8.69
CA TYR A 154 7.80 -22.63 -7.69
C TYR A 154 6.57 -23.54 -7.88
N PRO A 155 6.62 -24.48 -8.84
CA PRO A 155 5.48 -25.34 -9.17
C PRO A 155 5.07 -26.29 -8.05
N MET A 156 6.00 -26.64 -7.15
CA MET A 156 5.72 -27.44 -5.94
C MET A 156 5.22 -26.58 -4.77
N GLY A 157 4.99 -25.28 -5.00
CA GLY A 157 4.58 -24.33 -3.99
C GLY A 157 5.73 -23.83 -3.11
N LEU A 158 5.37 -22.93 -2.20
CA LEU A 158 6.28 -22.38 -1.19
C LEU A 158 6.10 -23.11 0.16
N PRO A 159 7.10 -23.02 1.06
CA PRO A 159 6.98 -23.58 2.40
C PRO A 159 5.75 -23.07 3.15
N LEU A 160 5.18 -23.90 4.02
CA LEU A 160 4.00 -23.55 4.83
C LEU A 160 4.23 -22.34 5.73
N HIS A 161 5.48 -22.16 6.20
CA HIS A 161 5.86 -21.03 7.03
C HIS A 161 6.20 -19.75 6.24
N ASP A 162 6.31 -19.83 4.91
CA ASP A 162 6.69 -18.69 4.07
C ASP A 162 5.59 -17.61 4.11
N VAL A 163 6.01 -16.36 4.31
CA VAL A 163 5.10 -15.21 4.45
C VAL A 163 4.25 -15.02 3.21
N ILE A 164 4.80 -15.26 2.01
CA ILE A 164 4.07 -15.11 0.75
C ILE A 164 2.89 -16.07 0.70
N ARG A 165 3.12 -17.32 1.14
CA ARG A 165 2.07 -18.35 1.18
C ARG A 165 0.99 -17.99 2.20
N LYS A 166 1.39 -17.60 3.41
CA LYS A 166 0.45 -17.17 4.46
C LYS A 166 -0.42 -16.01 4.01
N GLU A 167 0.17 -15.01 3.36
CA GLU A 167 -0.58 -13.90 2.76
C GLU A 167 -1.57 -14.42 1.70
N PHE A 168 -1.18 -15.29 0.79
CA PHE A 168 -2.14 -15.83 -0.21
C PHE A 168 -3.27 -16.67 0.39
N GLU A 169 -3.03 -17.33 1.53
CA GLU A 169 -3.99 -18.17 2.26
C GLU A 169 -4.81 -17.40 3.31
N ASN A 170 -4.55 -16.10 3.50
CA ASN A 170 -5.15 -15.26 4.54
C ASN A 170 -4.88 -15.76 5.97
N THR A 171 -3.71 -16.36 6.19
CA THR A 171 -3.22 -16.87 7.49
C THR A 171 -2.02 -16.08 8.01
N GLU A 172 -1.77 -14.89 7.45
CA GLU A 172 -0.72 -14.00 7.92
C GLU A 172 -0.99 -13.50 9.36
N ASP A 173 0.07 -13.41 10.16
CA ASP A 173 0.04 -12.69 11.42
C ASP A 173 0.83 -11.38 11.27
N LEU A 174 0.12 -10.26 11.36
CA LEU A 174 0.70 -8.93 11.25
C LEU A 174 1.06 -8.34 12.63
N THR A 175 0.77 -9.04 13.73
CA THR A 175 0.97 -8.52 15.10
C THR A 175 2.40 -8.06 15.32
N GLY A 176 2.58 -6.86 15.88
CA GLY A 176 3.90 -6.28 16.13
C GLY A 176 4.62 -5.73 14.88
N THR A 177 4.06 -5.88 13.68
CA THR A 177 4.63 -5.31 12.45
C THR A 177 4.09 -3.89 12.19
N GLN A 178 4.84 -3.09 11.44
CA GLN A 178 4.37 -1.77 10.98
C GLN A 178 3.08 -1.87 10.14
N ALA A 179 2.91 -2.98 9.41
CA ALA A 179 1.71 -3.22 8.62
C ALA A 179 0.43 -3.32 9.47
N SER A 180 0.51 -3.83 10.70
CA SER A 180 -0.66 -3.88 11.61
C SER A 180 -1.20 -2.50 11.99
N LEU A 181 -0.36 -1.47 11.97
CA LEU A 181 -0.77 -0.09 12.24
C LEU A 181 -1.54 0.52 11.06
N GLU A 182 -1.30 0.01 9.85
CA GLU A 182 -1.93 0.52 8.64
C GLU A 182 -3.25 -0.16 8.32
N VAL A 183 -3.35 -1.46 8.54
CA VAL A 183 -4.57 -2.26 8.27
C VAL A 183 -5.71 -1.78 9.16
N ILE A 184 -6.89 -1.64 8.56
CA ILE A 184 -8.09 -1.19 9.26
C ILE A 184 -9.07 -2.36 9.33
N ASP A 185 -9.44 -2.75 10.55
CA ASP A 185 -10.53 -3.70 10.78
C ASP A 185 -11.84 -3.10 10.25
N MET A 186 -12.61 -3.90 9.53
CA MET A 186 -13.91 -3.51 8.96
C MET A 186 -14.87 -2.94 10.01
N GLN A 187 -14.88 -3.48 11.23
CA GLN A 187 -15.74 -3.00 12.32
C GLN A 187 -15.27 -1.67 12.92
N LEU A 188 -13.99 -1.34 12.73
CA LEU A 188 -13.38 -0.11 13.21
C LEU A 188 -13.23 0.93 12.10
N ALA A 189 -13.67 0.64 10.89
CA ALA A 189 -13.55 1.57 9.77
C ALA A 189 -14.59 2.69 9.86
N GLN A 190 -14.13 3.92 9.65
CA GLN A 190 -14.99 5.11 9.55
C GLN A 190 -14.62 5.91 8.31
N LEU A 191 -15.64 6.39 7.60
CA LEU A 191 -15.47 7.30 6.48
C LEU A 191 -15.98 8.69 6.85
N TRP A 192 -15.25 9.72 6.43
CA TRP A 192 -15.57 11.11 6.73
C TRP A 192 -15.67 11.93 5.46
N PHE A 193 -16.79 12.64 5.31
CA PHE A 193 -17.03 13.58 4.23
C PHE A 193 -17.40 14.96 4.79
N SER A 194 -16.70 16.01 4.36
CA SER A 194 -16.94 17.40 4.79
C SER A 194 -17.03 17.58 6.31
N GLY A 195 -16.18 16.84 7.05
CA GLY A 195 -16.14 16.87 8.51
C GLY A 195 -17.34 16.22 9.22
N LYS A 196 -18.16 15.46 8.51
CA LYS A 196 -19.20 14.58 9.06
C LYS A 196 -18.81 13.12 8.82
N GLU A 197 -19.05 12.28 9.80
CA GLU A 197 -18.90 10.83 9.66
C GLU A 197 -20.06 10.28 8.81
N LEU A 198 -19.73 9.44 7.82
CA LEU A 198 -20.70 8.65 7.07
C LEU A 198 -21.16 7.51 7.98
N LEU A 199 -22.29 7.71 8.65
CA LEU A 199 -22.80 6.75 9.63
C LEU A 199 -23.40 5.50 8.95
N PRO A 200 -23.09 4.30 9.47
CA PRO A 200 -23.80 3.05 9.19
C PRO A 200 -25.33 3.17 9.20
N GLY A 201 -26.02 2.40 8.36
CA GLY A 201 -27.48 2.34 8.25
C GLY A 201 -28.12 3.49 7.48
N LYS A 202 -27.33 4.43 6.95
CA LYS A 202 -27.81 5.54 6.10
C LYS A 202 -27.45 5.34 4.64
N LYS A 203 -28.01 6.19 3.78
CA LYS A 203 -27.68 6.22 2.35
C LYS A 203 -26.66 7.31 2.04
N MET A 204 -25.91 7.13 0.95
CA MET A 204 -24.94 8.12 0.50
C MET A 204 -25.58 9.50 0.26
N LYS A 205 -26.82 9.56 -0.26
CA LYS A 205 -27.56 10.80 -0.52
C LYS A 205 -27.76 11.68 0.71
N ASP A 206 -27.82 11.09 1.90
CA ASP A 206 -28.00 11.84 3.15
C ASP A 206 -26.79 12.73 3.46
N PHE A 207 -25.65 12.46 2.80
CA PHE A 207 -24.39 13.17 2.99
C PHE A 207 -23.97 13.96 1.75
N VAL A 208 -24.04 13.35 0.55
CA VAL A 208 -23.61 13.99 -0.70
C VAL A 208 -24.74 14.70 -1.46
N GLY A 209 -25.99 14.53 -1.02
CA GLY A 209 -27.19 15.03 -1.71
C GLY A 209 -27.63 14.14 -2.87
N ASN A 210 -28.56 14.65 -3.68
CA ASN A 210 -29.17 13.90 -4.79
C ASN A 210 -28.37 13.96 -6.11
N ASN A 211 -27.17 14.55 -6.11
CA ASN A 211 -26.41 14.74 -7.34
C ASN A 211 -25.52 13.52 -7.64
N GLU A 212 -25.87 12.80 -8.70
CA GLU A 212 -25.10 11.66 -9.21
C GLU A 212 -23.98 12.04 -10.18
N LYS A 213 -23.62 13.31 -10.34
CA LYS A 213 -22.45 13.75 -11.12
C LYS A 213 -21.55 14.59 -10.24
N THR A 214 -21.04 13.98 -9.16
CA THR A 214 -20.22 14.69 -8.17
C THR A 214 -19.00 13.88 -7.80
N LYS A 215 -17.86 14.56 -7.66
CA LYS A 215 -16.61 14.02 -7.11
C LYS A 215 -16.42 14.60 -5.71
N VAL A 216 -16.29 13.75 -4.70
CA VAL A 216 -16.12 14.14 -3.31
C VAL A 216 -14.86 13.53 -2.73
N ILE A 217 -14.24 14.21 -1.76
CA ILE A 217 -13.10 13.69 -1.01
C ILE A 217 -13.61 13.03 0.26
N VAL A 218 -13.23 11.78 0.47
CA VAL A 218 -13.63 10.98 1.65
C VAL A 218 -12.39 10.51 2.37
N LYS A 219 -12.30 10.77 3.69
CA LYS A 219 -11.19 10.33 4.53
C LYS A 219 -11.55 9.02 5.24
N LEU A 220 -10.72 8.01 5.03
CA LEU A 220 -10.76 6.72 5.73
C LEU A 220 -9.94 6.81 7.04
N GLN A 221 -10.54 6.40 8.14
CA GLN A 221 -9.93 6.47 9.46
C GLN A 221 -10.35 5.28 10.35
N LYS A 222 -9.51 4.96 11.34
CA LYS A 222 -9.82 3.97 12.37
C LYS A 222 -10.62 4.63 13.50
N ARG A 223 -11.64 3.93 13.98
CA ARG A 223 -12.46 4.34 15.12
C ARG A 223 -11.57 4.56 16.35
N GLY A 224 -11.79 5.69 17.01
CA GLY A 224 -10.99 6.12 18.16
C GLY A 224 -9.87 7.12 17.83
N SER A 225 -9.54 7.33 16.54
CA SER A 225 -8.53 8.33 16.13
C SER A 225 -9.07 9.77 16.05
N GLY A 226 -10.31 10.02 16.47
CA GLY A 226 -10.96 11.34 16.43
C GLY A 226 -11.34 11.79 15.01
N LYS A 227 -11.86 13.03 14.91
CA LYS A 227 -12.24 13.63 13.62
C LYS A 227 -11.00 13.89 12.76
N PRO A 228 -11.00 13.57 11.46
CA PRO A 228 -9.83 13.81 10.62
C PRO A 228 -9.60 15.31 10.43
N ALA A 229 -8.32 15.66 10.22
CA ALA A 229 -7.93 17.01 9.85
C ALA A 229 -8.67 17.45 8.58
N ARG A 230 -9.08 18.72 8.52
CA ARG A 230 -9.71 19.29 7.33
C ARG A 230 -8.72 19.30 6.17
N GLU A 231 -9.24 19.18 4.95
CA GLU A 231 -8.43 19.38 3.76
C GLU A 231 -7.80 20.77 3.77
N PRO A 232 -6.50 20.91 3.45
CA PRO A 232 -5.89 22.20 3.27
C PRO A 232 -6.58 22.95 2.10
N LEU A 233 -6.82 24.24 2.29
CA LEU A 233 -7.51 25.08 1.30
C LEU A 233 -6.69 25.30 0.01
N MET A 234 -5.39 25.01 0.05
CA MET A 234 -4.44 25.21 -1.03
C MET A 234 -3.44 24.07 -1.05
N SER A 235 -2.93 23.74 -2.23
CA SER A 235 -1.83 22.78 -2.39
C SER A 235 -0.54 23.31 -1.75
N GLU A 236 0.41 22.41 -1.47
CA GLU A 236 1.72 22.83 -0.98
C GLU A 236 2.44 23.77 -1.96
N ASP A 237 2.31 23.53 -3.25
CA ASP A 237 2.98 24.32 -4.28
C ASP A 237 2.38 25.73 -4.38
N GLU A 238 1.06 25.85 -4.32
CA GLU A 238 0.38 27.15 -4.20
C GLU A 238 0.81 27.87 -2.91
N ARG A 239 0.90 27.15 -1.79
CA ARG A 239 1.36 27.72 -0.52
C ARG A 239 2.81 28.22 -0.62
N LYS A 240 3.69 27.46 -1.26
CA LYS A 240 5.10 27.86 -1.51
C LYS A 240 5.16 29.08 -2.42
N GLN A 241 4.38 29.12 -3.50
CA GLN A 241 4.32 30.27 -4.40
C GLN A 241 3.82 31.53 -3.68
N LEU A 242 2.81 31.39 -2.82
CA LEU A 242 2.26 32.48 -2.03
C LEU A 242 3.26 32.98 -1.00
N MET A 243 3.99 32.08 -0.32
CA MET A 243 5.10 32.45 0.57
C MET A 243 6.23 33.18 -0.17
N LEU A 244 6.62 32.69 -1.35
CA LEU A 244 7.63 33.34 -2.19
C LEU A 244 7.19 34.74 -2.64
N HIS A 245 5.92 34.89 -3.02
CA HIS A 245 5.36 36.17 -3.41
C HIS A 245 5.31 37.14 -2.22
N ALA A 246 4.90 36.67 -1.04
CA ALA A 246 4.90 37.46 0.19
C ALA A 246 6.32 37.92 0.57
N TYR A 247 7.32 37.04 0.46
CA TYR A 247 8.72 37.36 0.70
C TYR A 247 9.24 38.42 -0.28
N ARG A 248 9.00 38.26 -1.58
CA ARG A 248 9.38 39.26 -2.60
C ARG A 248 8.75 40.62 -2.31
N ARG A 249 7.47 40.65 -1.93
CA ARG A 249 6.78 41.89 -1.57
C ARG A 249 7.37 42.54 -0.31
N GLN A 250 7.75 41.74 0.68
CA GLN A 250 8.39 42.24 1.90
C GLN A 250 9.76 42.86 1.61
N GLU A 251 10.57 42.24 0.76
CA GLU A 251 11.86 42.78 0.31
C GLU A 251 11.68 44.08 -0.49
N GLN A 252 10.72 44.14 -1.42
CA GLN A 252 10.39 45.37 -2.15
C GLN A 252 9.95 46.50 -1.21
N LEU A 253 9.13 46.19 -0.20
CA LEU A 253 8.69 47.17 0.79
C LEU A 253 9.87 47.70 1.62
N LYS A 254 10.78 46.84 2.08
CA LYS A 254 12.00 47.28 2.80
C LYS A 254 12.84 48.22 1.94
N VAL A 255 13.07 47.89 0.67
CA VAL A 255 13.81 48.74 -0.28
C VAL A 255 13.10 50.07 -0.51
N SER A 256 11.77 50.07 -0.66
CA SER A 256 10.98 51.30 -0.84
C SER A 256 11.00 52.22 0.39
N VAL A 257 10.93 51.65 1.59
CA VAL A 257 11.02 52.39 2.86
C VAL A 257 12.42 52.97 3.03
N PHE A 258 13.46 52.21 2.65
CA PHE A 258 14.83 52.70 2.69
C PHE A 258 15.04 53.88 1.73
N LEU A 259 14.60 53.76 0.47
CA LEU A 259 14.68 54.84 -0.53
C LEU A 259 13.88 56.08 -0.12
N TYR A 260 12.70 55.92 0.48
CA TYR A 260 11.90 57.04 0.99
C TYR A 260 12.61 57.79 2.12
N ASN A 261 13.26 57.07 3.04
CA ASN A 261 14.02 57.67 4.13
C ASN A 261 15.32 58.35 3.69
N THR A 262 15.91 57.92 2.56
CA THR A 262 17.14 58.53 2.04
C THR A 262 16.88 59.76 1.17
N SER A 263 15.64 59.95 0.70
CA SER A 263 15.23 61.10 -0.12
C SER A 263 14.63 62.25 0.70
N MET A 264 14.48 62.08 2.02
CA MET A 264 14.03 63.11 2.98
C MET A 264 15.19 63.72 3.82
N ILE A 265 16.44 63.43 3.48
CA ILE A 265 17.65 64.04 4.05
C ILE A 265 18.30 64.89 2.95
#